data_AF-A0A2V7NSN0-F1
#
_entry.id   AF-A0A2V7NSN0-F1
#
_cell.length_a   1.000
_cell.length_b   1.000
_cell.length_c   1.000
_cell.angle_alpha   90.00
_cell.angle_beta   90.00
_cell.angle_gamma   90.00
#
_symmetry.space_group_name_H-M   'P 1'
#
loop_
_entity.id
_entity.type
_entity.pdbx_description
1 polymer ?
#
loop_
_entity_poly.entity_id
_entity_poly.type
_entity_poly.pdbx_seq_one_letter_code
_entity_poly.pdbx_strand_id
1 'polypeptide(L)'
;MTSTLEALALRHATEAARRTSTAWSERSDAAALVAGSPGLWSASEGFGPAVREGLGAWMQAIVDDVRAHAGRKRAVAQVAALGVNAVAVSVMLGVFAFTAGLTGAEVGIAAGTALLNQKLLEAIFGEGAMGELIAKARARLLALMTSLLENDRARFEALVPAPGPMRELAAELRAAVEGIAQ
;
A
#
# COMPACT_ATOMS: atom_id res chain seq x y z
N MET A 1 15.65 1.06 -2.51
CA MET A 1 14.27 0.73 -2.90
C MET A 1 13.26 1.01 -1.79
N THR A 2 13.45 0.47 -0.57
CA THR A 2 12.54 0.73 0.56
C THR A 2 12.43 2.22 0.90
N SER A 3 13.54 2.96 0.90
CA SER A 3 13.55 4.42 1.07
C SER A 3 12.79 5.17 -0.03
N THR A 4 12.86 4.69 -1.28
CA THR A 4 12.13 5.28 -2.41
C THR A 4 10.63 5.07 -2.28
N LEU A 5 10.20 3.86 -1.88
CA LEU A 5 8.78 3.56 -1.63
C LEU A 5 8.23 4.32 -0.43
N GLU A 6 9.02 4.42 0.64
CA GLU A 6 8.67 5.24 1.81
C GLU A 6 8.41 6.70 1.40
N ALA A 7 9.35 7.31 0.66
CA ALA A 7 9.21 8.67 0.17
C ALA A 7 8.02 8.85 -0.80
N LEU A 8 7.77 7.86 -1.67
CA LEU A 8 6.66 7.90 -2.62
C LEU A 8 5.31 7.78 -1.91
N ALA A 9 5.18 6.83 -0.98
CA ALA A 9 3.99 6.65 -0.16
C ALA A 9 3.69 7.91 0.65
N LEU A 10 4.71 8.48 1.32
CA LEU A 10 4.57 9.70 2.09
C LEU A 10 4.12 10.89 1.23
N ARG A 11 4.69 11.02 0.02
CA ARG A 11 4.28 12.05 -0.95
C ARG A 11 2.81 11.90 -1.35
N HIS A 12 2.37 10.69 -1.70
CA HIS A 12 0.99 10.45 -2.11
C HIS A 12 -0.01 10.65 -0.98
N ALA A 13 0.32 10.19 0.23
CA ALA A 13 -0.51 10.42 1.41
C ALA A 13 -0.62 11.92 1.73
N THR A 14 0.50 12.66 1.68
CA THR A 14 0.52 14.11 1.88
C THR A 14 -0.33 14.83 0.82
N GLU A 15 -0.21 14.46 -0.45
CA GLU A 15 -1.01 15.09 -1.51
C GLU A 15 -2.50 14.70 -1.43
N ALA A 16 -2.82 13.50 -0.95
CA ALA A 16 -4.22 13.11 -0.69
C ALA A 16 -4.81 13.91 0.48
N ALA A 17 -4.06 14.06 1.58
CA ALA A 17 -4.43 14.87 2.72
C ALA A 17 -4.63 16.34 2.33
N ARG A 18 -3.69 16.91 1.57
CA ARG A 18 -3.76 18.29 1.05
C ARG A 18 -4.99 18.49 0.17
N ARG A 19 -5.24 17.62 -0.81
CA ARG A 19 -6.43 17.69 -1.67
C ARG A 19 -7.73 17.62 -0.87
N THR A 20 -7.79 16.75 0.13
CA THR A 20 -8.97 16.61 1.00
C THR A 20 -9.19 17.86 1.84
N SER A 21 -8.13 18.35 2.49
CA SER A 21 -8.15 19.57 3.30
C SER A 21 -8.51 20.81 2.50
N THR A 22 -7.99 20.96 1.28
CA THR A 22 -8.41 22.02 0.35
C THR A 22 -9.91 21.92 0.07
N ALA A 23 -10.38 20.76 -0.38
CA ALA A 23 -11.80 20.57 -0.70
C ALA A 23 -12.73 20.83 0.50
N TRP A 24 -12.31 20.50 1.72
CA TRP A 24 -13.08 20.77 2.94
C TRP A 24 -13.01 22.23 3.37
N SER A 25 -11.86 22.90 3.16
CA SER A 25 -11.69 24.33 3.47
C SER A 25 -12.56 25.25 2.60
N GLU A 26 -12.88 24.80 1.39
CA GLU A 26 -13.76 25.53 0.45
C GLU A 26 -15.25 25.39 0.78
N ARG A 27 -15.61 24.45 1.68
CA ARG A 27 -16.99 24.22 2.08
C ARG A 27 -17.28 24.88 3.42
N SER A 28 -18.30 25.74 3.48
CA SER A 28 -18.67 26.47 4.69
C SER A 28 -19.03 25.57 5.88
N ASP A 29 -19.53 24.35 5.64
CA ASP A 29 -19.90 23.37 6.66
C ASP A 29 -18.70 22.57 7.23
N ALA A 30 -17.59 22.49 6.50
CA ALA A 30 -16.41 21.70 6.87
C ALA A 30 -15.15 22.56 7.14
N ALA A 31 -15.14 23.83 6.73
CA ALA A 31 -13.97 24.70 6.82
C ALA A 31 -13.46 24.86 8.26
N ALA A 32 -14.37 24.95 9.24
CA ALA A 32 -14.01 25.06 10.65
C ALA A 32 -13.29 23.81 11.19
N LEU A 33 -13.63 22.61 10.68
CA LEU A 33 -13.02 21.34 11.09
C LEU A 33 -11.54 21.28 10.69
N VAL A 34 -11.24 21.72 9.46
CA VAL A 34 -9.87 21.75 8.92
C VAL A 34 -9.06 22.89 9.54
N ALA A 35 -9.67 24.07 9.73
CA ALA A 35 -9.00 25.21 10.37
C ALA A 35 -8.54 24.89 11.81
N GLY A 36 -9.31 24.10 12.55
CA GLY A 36 -8.96 23.64 13.89
C GLY A 36 -7.92 22.50 13.93
N SER A 37 -7.54 21.94 12.78
CA SER A 37 -6.72 20.72 12.70
C SER A 37 -5.56 20.85 11.69
N PRO A 38 -4.49 21.61 12.01
CA PRO A 38 -3.36 21.83 11.09
C PRO A 38 -2.70 20.53 10.59
N GLY A 39 -2.72 19.46 11.39
CA GLY A 39 -2.16 18.16 11.02
C GLY A 39 -2.87 17.44 9.86
N LEU A 40 -4.01 17.92 9.37
CA LEU A 40 -4.71 17.35 8.21
C LEU A 40 -4.15 17.81 6.86
N TRP A 41 -3.26 18.80 6.83
CA TRP A 41 -2.66 19.30 5.60
C TRP A 41 -1.53 18.43 5.06
N SER A 42 -1.21 17.33 5.77
CA SER A 42 -0.21 16.35 5.38
C SER A 42 -0.56 14.96 5.88
N ALA A 43 0.22 13.96 5.45
CA ALA A 43 0.20 12.65 6.06
C ALA A 43 0.45 12.77 7.58
N SER A 44 -0.09 11.82 8.35
CA SER A 44 0.15 11.76 9.80
C SER A 44 1.62 11.58 10.13
N GLU A 45 2.04 12.08 11.30
CA GLU A 45 3.41 11.90 11.80
C GLU A 45 3.81 10.43 11.89
N GLY A 46 2.85 9.54 12.19
CA GLY A 46 3.05 8.10 12.25
C GLY A 46 3.11 7.39 10.90
N PHE A 47 2.71 8.04 9.79
CA PHE A 47 2.61 7.39 8.48
C PHE A 47 3.97 6.90 7.97
N GLY A 48 4.99 7.75 7.99
CA GLY A 48 6.35 7.41 7.54
C GLY A 48 6.95 6.22 8.29
N PRO A 49 7.01 6.26 9.64
CA PRO A 49 7.43 5.14 10.46
C PRO A 49 6.67 3.84 10.16
N ALA A 50 5.35 3.91 10.03
CA ALA A 50 4.51 2.73 9.75
C ALA A 50 4.77 2.15 8.36
N VAL A 51 5.02 2.99 7.34
CA VAL A 51 5.46 2.51 6.02
C VAL A 51 6.81 1.79 6.12
N ARG A 52 7.78 2.35 6.83
CA ARG A 52 9.12 1.76 6.96
C ARG A 52 9.07 0.40 7.64
N GLU A 53 8.35 0.31 8.76
CA GLU A 53 8.14 -0.94 9.49
C GLU A 53 7.42 -1.97 8.62
N GLY A 54 6.32 -1.58 7.98
CA GLY A 54 5.54 -2.45 7.11
C GLY A 54 6.35 -2.98 5.91
N LEU A 55 7.18 -2.14 5.28
CA LEU A 55 8.08 -2.57 4.20
C LEU A 55 9.16 -3.54 4.69
N GLY A 56 9.66 -3.35 5.92
CA GLY A 56 10.58 -4.29 6.57
C GLY A 56 9.93 -5.65 6.79
N ALA A 57 8.74 -5.68 7.39
CA ALA A 57 7.96 -6.90 7.61
C ALA A 57 7.60 -7.60 6.29
N TRP A 58 7.24 -6.82 5.26
CA TRP A 58 6.94 -7.31 3.93
C TRP A 58 8.15 -8.00 3.28
N MET A 59 9.34 -7.39 3.38
CA MET A 59 10.57 -7.98 2.86
C MET A 59 10.92 -9.28 3.60
N GLN A 60 10.76 -9.30 4.93
CA GLN A 60 10.97 -10.51 5.73
C GLN A 60 10.02 -11.64 5.30
N ALA A 61 8.74 -11.33 5.06
CA ALA A 61 7.76 -12.30 4.58
C ALA A 61 8.13 -12.90 3.20
N ILE A 62 8.73 -12.12 2.29
CA ILE A 62 9.23 -12.62 1.00
C ILE A 62 10.38 -13.61 1.22
N VAL A 63 11.33 -13.27 2.09
CA VAL A 63 12.46 -14.15 2.45
C VAL A 63 11.95 -15.47 3.02
N ASP A 64 10.96 -15.42 3.89
CA ASP A 64 10.39 -16.62 4.52
C ASP A 64 9.58 -17.47 3.53
N ASP A 65 8.81 -16.85 2.63
CA ASP A 65 8.11 -17.56 1.57
C ASP A 65 9.08 -18.30 0.63
N VAL A 66 10.19 -17.65 0.26
CA VAL A 66 11.25 -18.25 -0.56
C VAL A 66 11.88 -19.45 0.14
N ARG A 67 12.21 -19.32 1.43
CA ARG A 67 12.76 -20.42 2.24
C ARG A 67 11.81 -21.61 2.32
N ALA A 68 10.52 -21.35 2.53
CA ALA A 68 9.50 -22.39 2.58
C ALA A 68 9.38 -23.14 1.24
N HIS A 69 9.49 -22.44 0.11
CA HIS A 69 9.42 -23.06 -1.23
C HIS A 69 10.70 -23.83 -1.60
N ALA A 70 11.85 -23.47 -1.03
CA ALA A 70 13.14 -24.13 -1.27
C ALA A 70 13.24 -25.55 -0.67
N GLY A 71 12.37 -25.92 0.28
CA GLY A 71 12.39 -27.22 0.97
C GLY A 71 12.06 -28.46 0.12
N ARG A 72 11.68 -28.30 -1.15
CA ARG A 72 11.49 -29.42 -2.09
C ARG A 72 12.87 -29.92 -2.57
N LYS A 73 13.19 -31.21 -2.41
CA LYS A 73 14.56 -31.80 -2.52
C LYS A 73 15.45 -31.39 -3.71
N ARG A 74 14.92 -30.90 -4.85
CA ARG A 74 15.69 -30.36 -5.99
C ARG A 74 16.04 -28.87 -5.87
N ALA A 75 15.24 -28.08 -5.14
CA ALA A 75 15.41 -26.64 -4.97
C ALA A 75 16.45 -26.27 -3.90
N VAL A 76 16.60 -27.11 -2.86
CA VAL A 76 17.52 -26.89 -1.72
C VAL A 76 18.96 -26.66 -2.20
N ALA A 77 19.47 -27.49 -3.11
CA ALA A 77 20.85 -27.42 -3.58
C ALA A 77 21.14 -26.13 -4.39
N GLN A 78 20.16 -25.65 -5.17
CA GLN A 78 20.34 -24.46 -6.01
C GLN A 78 20.11 -23.16 -5.22
N VAL A 79 19.17 -23.15 -4.27
CA VAL A 79 18.97 -22.03 -3.33
C VAL A 79 20.16 -21.88 -2.39
N ALA A 80 20.81 -22.98 -1.99
CA ALA A 80 22.06 -22.94 -1.24
C ALA A 80 23.22 -22.33 -2.06
N ALA A 81 23.26 -22.57 -3.38
CA ALA A 81 24.30 -22.03 -4.27
C ALA A 81 24.12 -20.53 -4.58
N LEU A 82 22.88 -20.05 -4.68
CA LEU A 82 22.57 -18.63 -4.96
C LEU A 82 22.40 -17.78 -3.68
N GLY A 83 22.08 -18.41 -2.55
CA GLY A 83 21.73 -17.74 -1.31
C GLY A 83 20.28 -17.19 -1.33
N VAL A 84 19.58 -17.36 -0.21
CA VAL A 84 18.18 -16.91 -0.04
C VAL A 84 18.00 -15.42 -0.36
N ASN A 85 19.00 -14.58 -0.09
CA ASN A 85 18.95 -13.15 -0.37
C ASN A 85 18.86 -12.86 -1.88
N ALA A 86 19.60 -13.58 -2.73
CA ALA A 86 19.56 -13.34 -4.19
C ALA A 86 18.19 -13.66 -4.78
N VAL A 87 17.51 -14.68 -4.23
CA VAL A 87 16.14 -15.02 -4.60
C VAL A 87 15.14 -13.99 -4.09
N ALA A 88 15.23 -13.57 -2.83
CA ALA A 88 14.33 -12.55 -2.29
C ALA A 88 14.44 -11.24 -3.07
N VAL A 89 15.66 -10.85 -3.46
CA VAL A 89 15.92 -9.72 -4.37
C VAL A 89 15.27 -9.95 -5.74
N SER A 90 15.35 -11.15 -6.29
CA SER A 90 14.70 -11.51 -7.57
C SER A 90 13.17 -11.39 -7.50
N VAL A 91 12.55 -11.87 -6.42
CA VAL A 91 11.10 -11.72 -6.17
C VAL A 91 10.74 -10.25 -6.01
N MET A 92 11.54 -9.50 -5.25
CA MET A 92 11.37 -8.06 -5.09
C MET A 92 11.43 -7.35 -6.45
N LEU A 93 12.44 -7.61 -7.28
CA LEU A 93 12.55 -7.07 -8.64
C LEU A 93 11.34 -7.44 -9.50
N GLY A 94 10.87 -8.69 -9.42
CA GLY A 94 9.65 -9.14 -10.11
C GLY A 94 8.43 -8.31 -9.73
N VAL A 95 8.22 -8.01 -8.45
CA VAL A 95 7.10 -7.16 -8.00
C VAL A 95 7.12 -5.79 -8.68
N PHE A 96 8.30 -5.17 -8.84
CA PHE A 96 8.42 -3.82 -9.41
C PHE A 96 8.49 -3.78 -10.93
N ALA A 97 9.11 -4.78 -11.56
CA ALA A 97 9.22 -4.87 -13.02
C ALA A 97 7.84 -4.95 -13.70
N PHE A 98 6.88 -5.61 -13.06
CA PHE A 98 5.50 -5.70 -13.57
C PHE A 98 4.65 -4.44 -13.35
N THR A 99 5.06 -3.50 -12.49
CA THR A 99 4.30 -2.26 -12.19
C THR A 99 4.84 -0.99 -12.84
N ALA A 100 6.12 -0.92 -13.18
CA ALA A 100 6.76 0.31 -13.67
C ALA A 100 6.76 0.48 -15.20
N GLY A 101 6.08 -0.40 -15.94
CA GLY A 101 6.13 -0.36 -17.41
C GLY A 101 7.54 -0.68 -17.93
N LEU A 102 8.20 -1.71 -17.41
CA LEU A 102 9.47 -2.20 -17.99
C LEU A 102 9.29 -2.85 -19.39
N THR A 103 8.08 -2.86 -19.94
CA THR A 103 7.81 -3.08 -21.36
C THR A 103 7.85 -1.80 -22.20
N GLY A 104 7.92 -0.62 -21.56
CA GLY A 104 7.86 0.69 -22.19
C GLY A 104 9.24 1.32 -22.41
N ALA A 105 9.82 1.02 -23.58
CA ALA A 105 10.73 1.82 -24.40
C ALA A 105 12.04 2.46 -23.85
N GLU A 106 12.30 2.63 -22.54
CA GLU A 106 13.45 3.46 -22.08
C GLU A 106 14.33 2.89 -20.97
N VAL A 107 14.55 1.57 -20.91
CA VAL A 107 15.60 0.99 -20.03
C VAL A 107 16.61 0.19 -20.85
N GLY A 108 17.42 0.92 -21.61
CA GLY A 108 18.47 0.35 -22.45
C GLY A 108 19.80 0.06 -21.76
N ILE A 109 20.14 0.62 -20.58
CA ILE A 109 21.58 0.60 -20.17
C ILE A 109 21.84 0.33 -18.66
N ALA A 110 20.88 0.50 -17.74
CA ALA A 110 21.17 0.35 -16.29
C ALA A 110 20.83 -1.03 -15.68
N ALA A 111 20.28 -1.96 -16.47
CA ALA A 111 19.91 -3.31 -16.03
C ALA A 111 20.99 -4.39 -16.32
N GLY A 112 22.23 -3.98 -16.56
CA GLY A 112 23.31 -4.83 -17.08
C GLY A 112 23.86 -5.93 -16.17
N THR A 113 23.34 -6.11 -14.95
CA THR A 113 23.86 -7.14 -14.01
C THR A 113 22.78 -7.95 -13.29
N ALA A 114 21.50 -7.64 -13.50
CA ALA A 114 20.38 -8.37 -12.89
C ALA A 114 19.58 -9.16 -13.94
N LEU A 115 20.27 -9.75 -14.93
CA LEU A 115 19.66 -10.69 -15.87
C LEU A 115 19.24 -11.95 -15.09
N LEU A 116 18.04 -11.90 -14.51
CA LEU A 116 17.30 -13.09 -14.11
C LEU A 116 17.10 -13.91 -15.37
N ASN A 117 17.89 -14.97 -15.55
CA ASN A 117 17.58 -15.96 -16.56
C ASN A 117 16.29 -16.66 -16.12
N GLN A 118 15.18 -16.34 -16.78
CA GLN A 118 13.85 -16.89 -16.48
C GLN A 118 13.87 -18.43 -16.42
N LYS A 119 14.70 -19.07 -17.26
CA LYS A 119 14.90 -20.53 -17.27
C LYS A 119 15.67 -21.06 -16.06
N LEU A 120 16.57 -20.25 -15.49
CA LEU A 120 17.28 -20.59 -14.25
C LEU A 120 16.31 -20.53 -13.06
N LEU A 121 15.46 -19.50 -12.98
CA LEU A 121 14.45 -19.43 -11.93
C LEU A 121 13.39 -20.53 -12.06
N GLU A 122 12.91 -20.83 -13.26
CA GLU A 122 12.03 -21.99 -13.50
C GLU A 122 12.70 -23.30 -13.04
N ALA A 123 14.00 -23.46 -13.29
CA ALA A 123 14.74 -24.64 -12.86
C ALA A 123 14.92 -24.74 -11.32
N ILE A 124 14.97 -23.61 -10.61
CA ILE A 124 15.12 -23.54 -9.15
C ILE A 124 13.77 -23.71 -8.43
N PHE A 125 12.74 -22.99 -8.89
CA PHE A 125 11.45 -22.91 -8.20
C PHE A 125 10.43 -23.94 -8.70
N GLY A 126 10.62 -24.45 -9.92
CA GLY A 126 9.62 -25.20 -10.68
C GLY A 126 8.75 -24.27 -11.53
N GLU A 127 8.05 -24.85 -12.49
CA GLU A 127 7.15 -24.12 -13.39
C GLU A 127 6.02 -23.47 -12.58
N GLY A 128 5.82 -22.15 -12.74
CA GLY A 128 4.76 -21.37 -12.07
C GLY A 128 5.05 -20.85 -10.65
N ALA A 129 5.94 -21.48 -9.89
CA ALA A 129 6.17 -21.14 -8.47
C ALA A 129 6.71 -19.71 -8.24
N MET A 130 7.51 -19.18 -9.18
CA MET A 130 7.97 -17.78 -9.10
C MET A 130 6.82 -16.79 -9.29
N GLY A 131 5.88 -17.11 -10.18
CA GLY A 131 4.68 -16.29 -10.41
C GLY A 131 3.81 -16.22 -9.16
N GLU A 132 3.63 -17.34 -8.46
CA GLU A 132 2.91 -17.38 -7.18
C GLU A 132 3.59 -16.55 -6.10
N LEU A 133 4.91 -16.64 -5.96
CA LEU A 133 5.68 -15.82 -5.00
C LEU A 133 5.56 -14.32 -5.30
N ILE A 134 5.67 -13.91 -6.56
CA ILE A 134 5.50 -12.51 -6.98
C ILE A 134 4.06 -12.05 -6.70
N ALA A 135 3.05 -12.85 -7.07
CA ALA A 135 1.65 -12.51 -6.85
C ALA A 135 1.33 -12.34 -5.35
N LYS A 136 1.83 -13.25 -4.51
CA LYS A 136 1.66 -13.20 -3.06
C LYS A 136 2.39 -11.99 -2.44
N ALA A 137 3.60 -11.71 -2.88
CA ALA A 137 4.36 -10.52 -2.45
C ALA A 137 3.62 -9.22 -2.83
N ARG A 138 3.10 -9.14 -4.06
CA ARG A 138 2.30 -8.00 -4.54
C ARG A 138 1.03 -7.80 -3.72
N ALA A 139 0.28 -8.88 -3.46
CA ALA A 139 -0.94 -8.82 -2.67
C ALA A 139 -0.69 -8.27 -1.25
N ARG A 140 0.41 -8.70 -0.61
CA ARG A 140 0.80 -8.17 0.71
C ARG A 140 1.18 -6.69 0.67
N LEU A 141 1.92 -6.26 -0.35
CA LEU A 141 2.28 -4.85 -0.50
C LEU A 141 1.04 -3.98 -0.69
N LEU A 142 0.10 -4.43 -1.52
CA LEU A 142 -1.17 -3.73 -1.73
C LEU A 142 -1.97 -3.63 -0.43
N ALA A 143 -2.14 -4.74 0.29
CA ALA A 143 -2.85 -4.76 1.58
C ALA A 143 -2.21 -3.82 2.61
N LEU A 144 -0.86 -3.79 2.67
CA LEU A 144 -0.12 -2.86 3.51
C LEU A 144 -0.43 -1.40 3.16
N MET A 145 -0.31 -1.03 1.88
CA MET A 145 -0.56 0.35 1.44
C MET A 145 -2.02 0.77 1.67
N THR A 146 -2.98 -0.12 1.41
CA THR A 146 -4.40 0.12 1.66
C THR A 146 -4.65 0.39 3.14
N SER A 147 -4.17 -0.47 4.04
CA SER A 147 -4.36 -0.30 5.48
C SER A 147 -3.74 1.00 6.02
N LEU A 148 -2.54 1.36 5.55
CA LEU A 148 -1.89 2.61 5.95
C LEU A 148 -2.67 3.85 5.48
N LEU A 149 -3.18 3.84 4.24
CA LEU A 149 -3.99 4.94 3.71
C LEU A 149 -5.37 5.01 4.36
N GLU A 150 -5.98 3.86 4.70
CA GLU A 150 -7.25 3.81 5.44
C GLU A 150 -7.11 4.40 6.84
N ASN A 151 -6.01 4.10 7.55
CA ASN A 151 -5.72 4.70 8.84
C ASN A 151 -5.52 6.22 8.73
N ASP A 152 -4.84 6.70 7.70
CA ASP A 152 -4.66 8.15 7.51
C ASP A 152 -6.00 8.83 7.14
N ARG A 153 -6.84 8.17 6.33
CA ARG A 153 -8.20 8.60 5.99
C ARG A 153 -9.12 8.66 7.20
N ALA A 154 -9.02 7.70 8.13
CA ALA A 154 -9.87 7.64 9.32
C ALA A 154 -9.76 8.91 10.20
N ARG A 155 -8.63 9.62 10.14
CA ARG A 155 -8.44 10.90 10.83
C ARG A 155 -9.37 12.00 10.32
N PHE A 156 -9.70 11.98 9.03
CA PHE A 156 -10.70 12.87 8.44
C PHE A 156 -12.11 12.43 8.87
N GLU A 157 -12.41 11.14 8.78
CA GLU A 157 -13.73 10.60 9.15
C GLU A 157 -14.09 10.88 10.61
N ALA A 158 -13.10 10.85 11.51
CA ALA A 158 -13.29 11.14 12.93
C ALA A 158 -13.78 12.58 13.21
N LEU A 159 -13.64 13.50 12.25
CA LEU A 159 -14.11 14.89 12.37
C LEU A 159 -15.56 15.06 11.93
N VAL A 160 -16.09 14.10 11.17
CA VAL A 160 -17.48 14.13 10.71
C VAL A 160 -18.37 13.63 11.86
N PRO A 161 -19.32 14.44 12.35
CA PRO A 161 -20.24 13.99 13.39
C PRO A 161 -20.97 12.72 12.97
N ALA A 162 -21.14 11.78 13.90
CA ALA A 162 -21.91 10.57 13.62
C ALA A 162 -23.32 10.96 13.11
N PRO A 163 -23.84 10.32 12.06
CA PRO A 163 -25.14 10.71 11.48
C PRO A 163 -26.36 10.38 12.35
N GLY A 164 -26.17 9.81 13.54
CA GLY A 164 -27.24 9.41 14.46
C GLY A 164 -28.16 10.57 14.86
N PRO A 165 -27.63 11.65 15.47
CA PRO A 165 -28.43 12.82 15.84
C PRO A 165 -29.10 13.50 14.65
N MET A 166 -28.47 13.52 13.46
CA MET A 166 -29.09 14.07 12.26
C MET A 166 -30.21 13.19 11.71
N ARG A 167 -30.12 11.87 11.83
CA ARG A 167 -31.20 10.95 11.44
C ARG A 167 -32.41 11.05 12.37
N GLU A 168 -32.17 11.17 13.67
CA GLU A 168 -33.23 11.44 14.66
C GLU A 168 -33.90 12.79 14.40
N LEU A 169 -33.11 13.86 14.25
CA LEU A 169 -33.64 15.20 13.96
C LEU A 169 -34.46 15.23 12.65
N ALA A 170 -34.01 14.50 11.62
CA ALA A 170 -34.75 14.39 10.36
C ALA A 170 -36.04 13.57 10.50
N ALA A 171 -36.07 12.58 11.41
CA ALA A 171 -37.29 11.81 11.71
C ALA A 171 -38.28 12.66 12.52
N GLU A 172 -37.81 13.39 13.52
CA GLU A 172 -38.62 14.32 14.33
C GLU A 172 -39.21 15.44 13.47
N LEU A 173 -38.43 16.02 12.56
CA LEU A 173 -38.91 17.07 11.65
C LEU A 173 -40.00 16.55 10.70
N ARG A 174 -39.84 15.33 10.16
CA ARG A 174 -40.89 14.70 9.32
C ARG A 174 -42.17 14.46 10.11
N ALA A 175 -42.06 13.92 11.32
CA ALA A 175 -43.21 13.68 12.18
C ALA A 175 -43.94 14.99 12.55
N ALA A 176 -43.19 16.07 12.82
CA ALA A 176 -43.76 17.38 13.11
C ALA A 176 -44.49 17.99 11.89
N VAL A 177 -43.94 17.85 10.69
CA VAL A 177 -44.57 18.33 9.45
C VAL A 177 -45.84 17.53 9.11
N GLU A 178 -45.81 16.21 9.29
CA GLU A 178 -47.00 15.35 9.09
C GLU A 178 -48.13 15.69 10.08
N GLY A 179 -47.78 16.04 11.33
CA GLY A 179 -48.75 16.46 12.34
C GLY A 179 -49.39 17.84 12.09
N ILE A 180 -48.75 18.71 11.29
CA ILE A 180 -49.31 20.01 10.88
C ILE A 180 -50.24 19.86 9.66
N ALA A 181 -50.09 18.78 8.88
CA ALA A 181 -50.89 18.51 7.69
C ALA A 181 -52.23 17.78 7.97
N GLN A 182 -52.51 17.45 9.25
CA GLN A 182 -53.78 16.90 9.73
C GLN A 182 -54.68 18.00 10.30
#